data_AF-A0A2D5VCA1-F1
#
_entry.id   AF-A0A2D5VCA1-F1
#
_cell.length_a   1.000
_cell.length_b   1.000
_cell.length_c   1.000
_cell.angle_alpha   90.00
_cell.angle_beta   90.00
_cell.angle_gamma   90.00
#
_symmetry.space_group_name_H-M   'P 1'
#
loop_
_entity.id
_entity.type
_entity.pdbx_description
1 polymer ?
#
loop_
_entity_poly.entity_id
_entity_poly.type
_entity_poly.pdbx_seq_one_letter_code
_entity_poly.pdbx_strand_id
1 'polypeptide(L)'
;MTPREIVLAQINHEETHPVPYTLGFDDAALSEKLQQHYGSQRWNTMFVPYIRGVGGINVLGRKSIDETYARDVFGTLWQLDQRPWYRRSRV
;
A
#
# COMPACT_ATOMS: atom_id res chain seq x y z
N MET A 1 3.07 -24.87 -7.74
CA MET A 1 3.49 -24.26 -6.47
C MET A 1 2.32 -23.46 -5.90
N THR A 2 2.08 -23.54 -4.60
CA THR A 2 1.12 -22.66 -3.89
C THR A 2 1.66 -21.23 -3.83
N PRO A 3 0.82 -20.21 -3.59
CA PRO A 3 1.30 -18.83 -3.39
C PRO A 3 2.38 -18.73 -2.30
N ARG A 4 2.24 -19.52 -1.22
CA ARG A 4 3.24 -19.62 -0.15
C ARG A 4 4.58 -20.18 -0.65
N GLU A 5 4.55 -21.25 -1.43
CA GLU A 5 5.76 -21.86 -2.00
C GLU A 5 6.48 -20.91 -2.96
N ILE A 6 5.74 -20.17 -3.79
CA ILE A 6 6.31 -19.16 -4.70
C ILE A 6 7.05 -18.09 -3.91
N VAL A 7 6.43 -17.56 -2.84
CA VAL A 7 7.07 -16.54 -1.99
C VAL A 7 8.33 -17.10 -1.31
N LEU A 8 8.28 -18.32 -0.77
CA LEU A 8 9.43 -18.92 -0.11
C LEU A 8 10.60 -19.17 -1.08
N ALA A 9 10.31 -19.67 -2.28
CA ALA A 9 11.31 -19.89 -3.31
C ALA A 9 11.99 -18.57 -3.73
N GLN A 10 11.22 -17.49 -3.90
CA GLN A 10 11.79 -16.16 -4.21
C GLN A 10 12.64 -15.58 -3.08
N ILE A 11 12.27 -15.79 -1.81
CA ILE A 11 13.10 -15.41 -0.66
C ILE A 11 14.44 -16.17 -0.67
N ASN A 12 14.43 -17.43 -1.15
CA ASN A 12 15.62 -18.24 -1.32
C ASN A 12 16.37 -17.98 -2.64
N HIS A 13 16.03 -16.91 -3.37
CA HIS A 13 16.63 -16.54 -4.65
C HIS A 13 16.48 -17.59 -5.77
N GLU A 14 15.45 -18.42 -5.69
CA GLU A 14 15.08 -19.37 -6.74
C GLU A 14 14.14 -18.69 -7.75
N GLU A 15 14.34 -18.98 -9.04
CA GLU A 15 13.46 -18.49 -10.10
C GLU A 15 12.04 -19.07 -9.94
N THR A 16 11.02 -18.20 -9.95
CA THR A 16 9.62 -18.61 -9.88
C THR A 16 8.81 -18.03 -11.02
N HIS A 17 7.82 -18.79 -11.49
CA HIS A 17 6.88 -18.34 -12.52
C HIS A 17 5.45 -18.56 -12.01
N PRO A 18 4.68 -17.49 -11.72
CA PRO A 18 5.03 -16.07 -11.89
C PRO A 18 6.03 -15.55 -10.83
N VAL A 19 6.58 -14.36 -11.08
CA VAL A 19 7.24 -13.57 -10.04
C VAL A 19 6.14 -13.00 -9.13
N PRO A 20 6.17 -13.26 -7.81
CA PRO A 20 5.18 -12.75 -6.88
C PRO A 20 5.23 -11.23 -6.82
N TYR A 21 4.06 -10.60 -6.82
CA TYR A 21 3.91 -9.15 -6.79
C TYR A 21 2.88 -8.72 -5.74
N THR A 22 2.95 -7.45 -5.39
CA THR A 22 1.97 -6.77 -4.54
C THR A 22 1.53 -5.49 -5.23
N LEU A 23 0.23 -5.32 -5.38
CA LEU A 23 -0.37 -4.09 -5.87
C LEU A 23 -1.19 -3.48 -4.73
N GLY A 24 -0.76 -2.32 -4.24
CA GLY A 24 -1.53 -1.49 -3.33
C GLY A 24 -2.42 -0.54 -4.12
N PHE A 25 -3.73 -0.58 -3.89
CA PHE A 25 -4.67 0.39 -4.43
C PHE A 25 -5.07 1.34 -3.29
N ASP A 26 -4.19 2.28 -2.96
CA ASP A 26 -4.40 3.24 -1.86
C ASP A 26 -5.30 4.43 -2.27
N ASP A 27 -5.78 4.44 -3.52
CA ASP A 27 -6.55 5.55 -4.10
C ASP A 27 -7.95 5.11 -4.53
N ALA A 28 -8.97 5.66 -3.86
CA ALA A 28 -10.38 5.46 -4.20
C ALA A 28 -10.68 5.89 -5.64
N ALA A 29 -10.05 6.97 -6.14
CA ALA A 29 -10.26 7.44 -7.51
C ALA A 29 -9.71 6.46 -8.56
N LEU A 30 -8.63 5.73 -8.24
CA LEU A 30 -8.12 4.66 -9.08
C LEU A 30 -9.07 3.46 -9.08
N SER A 31 -9.61 3.08 -7.93
CA SER A 31 -10.60 2.00 -7.81
C SER A 31 -11.86 2.27 -8.64
N GLU A 32 -12.36 3.53 -8.63
CA GLU A 32 -13.50 3.95 -9.45
C GLU A 32 -13.21 3.85 -10.95
N LYS A 33 -12.03 4.33 -11.39
CA LYS A 33 -11.61 4.21 -12.80
C LYS A 33 -11.52 2.76 -13.26
N LEU A 34 -10.97 1.88 -12.42
CA LEU A 34 -10.89 0.45 -12.72
C LEU A 34 -12.28 -0.18 -12.80
N GLN A 35 -13.19 0.19 -11.91
CA GLN A 35 -14.57 -0.27 -11.96
C GLN A 35 -15.30 0.19 -13.22
N GLN A 36 -15.09 1.43 -13.66
CA GLN A 36 -15.64 1.94 -14.93
C GLN A 36 -15.05 1.18 -16.13
N HIS A 37 -13.74 0.96 -16.14
CA HIS A 37 -13.06 0.28 -17.24
C HIS A 37 -13.49 -1.18 -17.38
N TYR A 38 -13.58 -1.92 -16.28
CA TYR A 38 -13.96 -3.34 -16.28
C TYR A 38 -15.48 -3.57 -16.12
N GLY A 39 -16.28 -2.50 -16.03
CA GLY A 39 -17.73 -2.53 -15.89
C GLY A 39 -18.26 -3.18 -14.58
N SER A 40 -17.37 -3.58 -13.67
CA SER A 40 -17.74 -4.25 -12.41
C SER A 40 -16.58 -4.21 -11.41
N GLN A 41 -16.86 -4.47 -10.13
CA GLN A 41 -15.84 -4.56 -9.10
C GLN A 41 -15.02 -5.86 -9.13
N ARG A 42 -15.29 -6.77 -10.08
CA ARG A 42 -14.61 -8.07 -10.22
C ARG A 42 -13.14 -7.93 -10.61
N TRP A 43 -12.70 -6.74 -11.04
CA TRP A 43 -11.32 -6.51 -11.42
C TRP A 43 -10.35 -6.85 -10.27
N ASN A 44 -10.76 -6.67 -9.02
CA ASN A 44 -9.94 -6.97 -7.85
C ASN A 44 -9.69 -8.49 -7.66
N THR A 45 -10.51 -9.37 -8.26
CA THR A 45 -10.32 -10.82 -8.20
C THR A 45 -9.38 -11.34 -9.29
N MET A 46 -8.98 -10.49 -10.24
CA MET A 46 -8.13 -10.88 -11.37
C MET A 46 -6.64 -11.00 -11.00
N PHE A 47 -6.26 -10.61 -9.78
CA PHE A 47 -4.88 -10.65 -9.32
C PHE A 47 -4.76 -11.53 -8.08
N VAL A 48 -3.66 -12.29 -8.01
CA VAL A 48 -3.31 -13.07 -6.82
C VAL A 48 -2.36 -12.22 -5.97
N PRO A 49 -2.78 -11.75 -4.79
CA PRO A 49 -1.91 -10.99 -3.89
C PRO A 49 -0.97 -11.96 -3.19
N TYR A 50 0.30 -11.97 -3.58
CA TYR A 50 1.32 -12.86 -3.02
C TYR A 50 1.86 -12.37 -1.67
N ILE A 51 1.82 -11.05 -1.44
CA ILE A 51 2.20 -10.44 -0.16
C ILE A 51 1.02 -9.60 0.31
N ARG A 52 0.63 -9.79 1.57
CA ARG A 52 -0.38 -8.97 2.23
C ARG A 52 0.33 -7.85 2.97
N GLY A 53 -0.08 -6.61 2.73
CA GLY A 53 0.25 -5.53 3.66
C GLY A 53 -0.38 -5.84 5.01
N VAL A 54 0.44 -5.93 6.06
CA VAL A 54 -0.08 -5.79 7.42
C VAL A 54 -0.41 -4.31 7.62
N GLY A 55 -1.59 -4.01 8.17
CA GLY A 55 -1.96 -2.64 8.48
C GLY A 55 -0.83 -2.00 9.30
N GLY A 56 -0.47 -0.77 8.96
CA GLY A 56 0.53 -0.04 9.72
C GLY A 56 0.18 -0.10 11.20
N ILE A 57 1.20 -0.24 12.06
CA ILE A 57 1.05 -0.03 13.51
C ILE A 57 0.19 1.21 13.68
N ASN A 58 -0.83 1.11 14.53
CA ASN A 58 -1.80 2.17 14.75
C ASN A 58 -1.08 3.51 15.08
N VAL A 59 -0.74 4.25 14.02
CA VAL A 59 -0.23 5.62 14.05
C VAL A 59 -1.39 6.60 14.28
N LEU A 60 -2.62 6.11 14.55
CA LEU A 60 -3.80 6.94 14.82
C LEU A 60 -3.73 7.63 16.18
N GLY A 61 -2.70 7.36 17.00
CA GLY A 61 -2.31 8.22 18.12
C GLY A 61 -1.73 9.58 17.68
N ARG A 62 -1.93 9.99 16.42
CA ARG A 62 -1.54 11.30 15.90
C ARG A 62 -2.29 12.38 16.66
N LYS A 63 -1.52 13.30 17.26
CA LYS A 63 -2.07 14.53 17.82
C LYS A 63 -1.97 15.61 16.76
N SER A 64 -3.11 16.26 16.49
CA SER A 64 -3.11 17.47 15.67
C SER A 64 -2.27 18.54 16.36
N ILE A 65 -1.39 19.19 15.59
CA ILE A 65 -0.70 20.40 16.02
C ILE A 65 -1.50 21.60 15.53
N ASP A 66 -1.87 21.59 14.25
CA ASP A 66 -2.66 22.61 13.57
C ASP A 66 -3.40 22.01 12.35
N GLU A 67 -4.00 22.87 11.50
CA GLU A 67 -4.73 22.44 10.30
C GLU A 67 -3.84 21.76 9.24
N THR A 68 -2.53 21.94 9.31
CA THR A 68 -1.55 21.48 8.33
C THR A 68 -0.77 20.28 8.83
N TYR A 69 -0.48 20.20 10.14
CA TYR A 69 0.47 19.25 10.71
C TYR A 69 -0.14 18.38 11.82
N ALA A 70 0.26 17.11 11.83
CA ALA A 70 0.03 16.19 12.93
C ALA A 70 1.34 15.52 13.37
N ARG A 71 1.45 15.19 14.66
CA ARG A 71 2.59 14.44 15.21
C ARG A 71 2.17 13.06 15.64
N ASP A 72 2.89 12.02 15.20
CA ASP A 72 2.65 10.65 15.64
C ASP A 72 3.33 10.31 16.98
N VAL A 73 3.05 9.10 17.47
CA VAL A 73 3.58 8.57 18.74
C VAL A 73 5.11 8.41 18.76
N PHE A 74 5.76 8.45 17.60
CA PHE A 74 7.21 8.35 17.45
C PHE A 74 7.88 9.73 17.28
N GLY A 75 7.10 10.81 17.28
CA GLY A 75 7.59 12.17 17.10
C GLY A 75 7.69 12.63 15.64
N THR A 76 7.28 11.81 14.67
CA THR A 76 7.29 12.19 13.25
C THR A 76 6.23 13.26 13.00
N LEU A 77 6.61 14.29 12.22
CA LEU A 77 5.68 15.31 11.74
C LEU A 77 5.11 14.92 10.37
N TRP A 78 3.78 14.91 10.29
CA TRP A 78 3.00 14.59 9.11
C TRP A 78 2.33 15.85 8.61
N GLN A 79 2.59 16.23 7.36
CA GLN A 79 1.88 17.29 6.67
C GLN A 79 0.62 16.68 6.02
N LEU A 80 -0.57 17.19 6.37
CA LEU A 80 -1.87 16.61 6.02
C LEU A 80 -2.60 17.37 4.91
N ASP A 81 -2.18 18.60 4.60
CA ASP A 81 -2.77 19.46 3.56
C ASP A 81 -2.30 19.10 2.14
N GLN A 82 -1.22 18.32 2.00
CA GLN A 82 -0.69 17.90 0.70
C GLN A 82 -0.61 16.37 0.56
N ARG A 83 -1.07 15.86 -0.59
CA ARG A 83 -0.82 14.48 -1.04
C ARG A 83 0.38 14.46 -2.00
N PRO A 84 1.29 13.46 -1.95
CA PRO A 84 1.32 12.32 -1.04
C PRO A 84 1.97 12.66 0.32
N TRP A 85 1.54 11.97 1.37
CA TRP A 85 1.89 12.16 2.80
C TRP A 85 3.37 12.03 3.19
N TYR A 86 4.28 11.85 2.23
CA TYR A 86 5.71 11.82 2.46
C TYR A 86 6.41 12.83 1.53
N ARG A 87 7.04 13.84 2.13
CA ARG A 87 7.91 14.76 1.39
C ARG A 87 9.30 14.13 1.32
N ARG A 88 9.83 13.86 0.12
CA ARG A 88 11.28 13.61 -0.02
C ARG A 88 12.01 14.90 0.38
N SER A 89 12.71 14.88 1.51
CA SER A 89 13.66 15.92 1.85
C SER A 89 14.72 15.99 0.75
N ARG A 90 14.75 17.08 0.00
CA ARG A 90 15.91 17.42 -0.83
C ARG A 90 16.96 17.97 0.12
N VAL A 91 18.11 17.30 0.16
CA VAL A 91 19.38 17.82 0.70
C VAL A 91 19.91 18.85 -0.29
#